data_AF-A0A1X0ZPD5-F1
#
_entry.id   AF-A0A1X0ZPD5-F1
#
_cell.length_a   1.000
_cell.length_b   1.000
_cell.length_c   1.000
_cell.angle_alpha   90.00
_cell.angle_beta   90.00
_cell.angle_gamma   90.00
#
_symmetry.space_group_name_H-M   'P 1'
#
loop_
_entity.id
_entity.type
_entity.pdbx_description
1 polymer ?
#
loop_
_entity_poly.entity_id
_entity_poly.type
_entity_poly.pdbx_seq_one_letter_code
_entity_poly.pdbx_strand_id
1 'polypeptide(L)'
;MRMLMMTLALLASPFSALADDPLRQPPPDSAAEAWLRVQASNQQASPRLQVQTAAERDATLQRWLDTYKYPIPEVFRWQKVSSSDD
;
A
#
# COMPACT_ATOMS: atom_id res chain seq x y z
N MET A 1 -4.61 26.62 -53.53
CA MET A 1 -3.29 26.23 -52.98
C MET A 1 -2.95 26.85 -51.63
N ARG A 2 -3.15 28.17 -51.38
CA ARG A 2 -2.90 28.79 -50.05
C ARG A 2 -3.67 28.13 -48.89
N MET A 3 -4.95 27.83 -49.08
CA MET A 3 -5.78 27.17 -48.07
C MET A 3 -5.26 25.77 -47.70
N LEU A 4 -4.81 25.00 -48.70
CA LEU A 4 -4.24 23.65 -48.51
C LEU A 4 -2.94 23.69 -47.69
N MET A 5 -2.10 24.70 -47.92
CA MET A 5 -0.86 24.89 -47.17
C MET A 5 -1.11 25.33 -45.73
N MET A 6 -2.13 26.16 -45.52
CA MET A 6 -2.56 26.60 -44.18
C MET A 6 -3.14 25.43 -43.37
N THR A 7 -3.95 24.58 -44.00
CA THR A 7 -4.47 23.35 -43.37
C THR A 7 -3.37 22.36 -43.06
N LEU A 8 -2.39 22.19 -43.95
CA LEU A 8 -1.27 21.27 -43.73
C LEU A 8 -0.35 21.75 -42.59
N ALA A 9 -0.13 23.07 -42.49
CA ALA A 9 0.62 23.67 -41.39
C ALA A 9 -0.10 23.53 -40.04
N LEU A 10 -1.43 23.68 -40.02
CA LEU A 10 -2.23 23.46 -38.81
C LEU A 10 -2.20 22.00 -38.35
N LEU A 11 -2.27 21.05 -39.30
CA LEU A 11 -2.19 19.61 -39.00
C LEU A 11 -0.80 19.16 -38.52
N ALA A 12 0.27 19.89 -38.86
CA ALA A 12 1.62 19.58 -38.41
C ALA A 12 1.95 20.15 -37.01
N SER A 13 1.16 21.09 -36.50
CA SER A 13 1.37 21.74 -35.20
C SER A 13 1.41 20.81 -33.96
N PRO A 14 0.68 19.69 -33.86
CA PRO A 14 0.69 18.87 -32.64
C PRO A 14 1.94 17.99 -32.52
N PHE A 15 2.78 17.88 -33.56
CA PHE A 15 3.98 17.03 -33.52
C PHE A 15 5.08 17.56 -32.60
N SER A 16 5.08 18.86 -32.27
CA SER A 16 6.01 19.47 -31.30
C SER A 16 5.55 19.32 -29.84
N ALA A 17 4.36 18.76 -29.61
CA ALA A 17 3.80 18.49 -28.28
C ALA A 17 3.98 17.02 -27.88
N LEU A 18 5.08 16.38 -28.29
CA LEU A 18 5.52 15.15 -27.64
C LEU A 18 5.88 15.53 -26.21
N ALA A 19 5.05 15.10 -25.27
CA ALA A 19 5.32 15.21 -23.84
C ALA A 19 6.60 14.43 -23.55
N ASP A 20 7.72 15.13 -23.48
CA ASP A 20 8.89 14.67 -22.76
C ASP A 20 8.52 14.76 -21.28
N ASP A 21 7.79 13.75 -20.80
CA ASP A 21 7.45 13.64 -19.39
C ASP A 21 8.80 13.40 -18.71
N PRO A 22 9.38 14.39 -17.98
CA PRO A 22 10.66 14.18 -17.32
C PRO A 22 10.44 12.98 -16.42
N LEU A 23 11.17 11.88 -16.64
CA LEU A 23 11.05 10.65 -15.85
C LEU A 23 10.94 11.06 -14.39
N ARG A 24 9.73 10.96 -13.83
CA ARG A 24 9.45 11.41 -12.47
C ARG A 24 10.46 10.67 -11.62
N GLN A 25 11.43 11.40 -11.07
CA GLN A 25 12.37 10.77 -10.15
C GLN A 25 11.50 10.19 -9.03
N PRO A 26 11.62 8.89 -8.73
CA PRO A 26 10.87 8.32 -7.63
C PRO A 26 11.12 9.22 -6.40
N PRO A 27 10.06 9.55 -5.64
CA PRO A 27 10.26 10.27 -4.39
C PRO A 27 11.36 9.56 -3.59
N PRO A 28 12.18 10.29 -2.81
CA PRO A 28 13.22 9.67 -2.01
C PRO A 28 12.59 8.55 -1.20
N ASP A 29 13.10 7.31 -1.37
CA ASP A 29 12.55 6.10 -0.75
C ASP A 29 12.25 6.42 0.73
N SER A 30 10.97 6.46 1.07
CA SER A 30 10.55 6.67 2.44
C SER A 30 11.06 5.49 3.28
N ALA A 31 11.27 5.70 4.58
CA ALA A 31 11.62 4.60 5.47
C ALA A 31 10.61 3.44 5.35
N ALA A 32 9.34 3.75 5.14
CA ALA A 32 8.28 2.77 4.91
C ALA A 32 8.51 1.92 3.64
N GLU A 33 8.87 2.54 2.51
CA GLU A 33 9.18 1.81 1.27
C GLU A 33 10.42 0.93 1.42
N ALA A 34 11.42 1.38 2.17
CA ALA A 34 12.58 0.55 2.49
C ALA A 34 12.17 -0.70 3.30
N TRP A 35 11.30 -0.55 4.31
CA TRP A 35 10.76 -1.68 5.07
C TRP A 35 9.92 -2.62 4.21
N LEU A 36 9.09 -2.08 3.31
CA LEU A 36 8.29 -2.89 2.38
C LEU A 36 9.17 -3.71 1.45
N ARG A 37 10.27 -3.14 0.94
CA ARG A 37 11.23 -3.86 0.12
C ARG A 37 11.91 -4.99 0.90
N VAL A 38 12.32 -4.75 2.14
CA VAL A 38 12.89 -5.79 3.02
C VAL A 38 11.88 -6.90 3.27
N GLN A 39 10.64 -6.57 3.62
CA GLN A 39 9.58 -7.55 3.87
C GLN A 39 9.25 -8.37 2.62
N ALA A 40 9.05 -7.73 1.48
CA ALA A 40 8.75 -8.40 0.21
C ALA A 40 9.90 -9.29 -0.27
N SER A 41 11.14 -8.86 -0.04
CA SER A 41 12.33 -9.63 -0.45
C SER A 41 12.52 -10.93 0.34
N ASN A 42 11.90 -11.05 1.51
CA ASN A 42 12.08 -12.15 2.46
C ASN A 42 13.55 -12.43 2.85
N GLN A 43 14.48 -11.50 2.59
CA GLN A 43 15.91 -11.68 2.86
C GLN A 43 16.25 -11.75 4.35
N GLN A 44 15.37 -11.22 5.20
CA GLN A 44 15.52 -11.20 6.65
C GLN A 44 14.63 -12.27 7.33
N ALA A 45 14.17 -13.29 6.59
CA ALA A 45 13.48 -14.42 7.20
C ALA A 45 14.38 -15.13 8.22
N SER A 46 13.78 -15.52 9.35
CA SER A 46 14.47 -16.34 10.35
C SER A 46 14.83 -17.71 9.74
N PRO A 47 16.09 -18.16 9.84
CA PRO A 47 16.48 -19.51 9.42
C PRO A 47 16.02 -20.58 10.42
N ARG A 48 15.56 -20.19 11.61
CA ARG A 48 15.08 -21.13 12.63
C ARG A 48 13.61 -21.44 12.38
N LEU A 49 13.35 -22.71 12.06
CA LEU A 49 12.00 -23.25 11.96
C LEU A 49 11.34 -23.21 13.34
N GLN A 50 10.25 -22.44 13.47
CA GLN A 50 9.39 -22.49 14.64
C GLN A 50 8.47 -23.71 14.52
N VAL A 51 8.89 -24.81 15.15
CA VAL A 51 8.08 -26.02 15.27
C VAL A 51 7.42 -26.01 16.63
N GLN A 52 6.09 -26.08 16.66
CA GLN A 52 5.33 -26.25 17.90
C GLN A 52 5.07 -27.73 18.16
N THR A 53 5.41 -28.17 19.37
CA THR A 53 5.02 -29.49 19.87
C THR A 53 3.50 -29.61 19.99
N ALA A 54 2.97 -30.82 20.13
CA ALA A 54 1.53 -31.02 20.33
C ALA A 54 1.02 -30.29 21.59
N ALA A 55 1.76 -30.39 22.70
CA ALA A 55 1.41 -29.74 23.95
C ALA A 55 1.38 -28.20 23.84
N GLU A 56 2.35 -27.59 23.12
CA GLU A 56 2.36 -26.14 22.89
C GLU A 56 1.21 -25.69 22.00
N ARG A 57 0.82 -26.51 21.00
CA ARG A 57 -0.35 -26.24 20.16
C ARG A 57 -1.64 -26.25 21.00
N ASP A 58 -1.80 -27.24 21.87
CA ASP A 58 -2.97 -27.36 22.75
C ASP A 58 -3.03 -26.19 23.75
N ALA A 59 -1.91 -25.81 24.35
CA ALA A 59 -1.83 -24.66 25.24
C ALA A 59 -2.16 -23.34 24.51
N THR A 60 -1.70 -23.18 23.27
CA THR A 60 -2.01 -22.01 22.44
C THR A 60 -3.49 -21.96 22.08
N LEU A 61 -4.08 -23.11 21.72
CA LEU A 61 -5.51 -23.24 21.46
C LEU A 61 -6.32 -22.85 22.69
N GLN A 62 -5.94 -23.35 23.87
CA GLN A 62 -6.61 -23.01 25.12
C GLN A 62 -6.54 -21.49 25.40
N ARG A 63 -5.38 -20.87 25.21
CA ARG A 63 -5.20 -19.42 25.36
C ARG A 63 -6.08 -18.63 24.40
N TRP A 64 -6.20 -19.10 23.15
CA TRP A 64 -7.08 -18.48 22.17
C TRP A 64 -8.55 -18.57 22.60
N LEU A 65 -9.01 -19.74 23.07
CA LEU A 65 -10.35 -19.91 23.62
C LEU A 65 -10.59 -19.01 24.84
N ASP A 66 -9.59 -18.84 25.69
CA ASP A 66 -9.67 -17.97 26.86
C ASP A 66 -9.82 -16.48 26.49
N THR A 67 -9.45 -16.07 25.27
CA THR A 67 -9.57 -14.68 24.81
C THR A 67 -11.04 -14.24 24.77
N TYR A 68 -11.97 -15.16 24.47
CA TYR A 68 -13.41 -14.88 24.43
C TYR A 68 -14.06 -14.72 25.81
N LYS A 69 -13.34 -15.07 26.89
CA LYS A 69 -13.85 -14.92 28.26
C LYS A 69 -13.82 -13.47 28.73
N TYR A 70 -13.01 -12.62 28.10
CA TYR A 70 -12.81 -11.24 28.53
C TYR A 70 -13.62 -10.29 27.64
N PRO A 71 -14.40 -9.36 28.22
CA PRO A 71 -15.07 -8.34 27.45
C PRO A 71 -14.04 -7.41 26.81
N ILE A 72 -14.38 -6.89 25.62
CA ILE A 72 -13.56 -5.87 24.97
C ILE A 72 -13.57 -4.62 25.87
N PRO A 73 -12.39 -4.08 26.25
CA PRO A 73 -12.34 -2.88 27.08
C PRO A 73 -13.12 -1.72 26.47
N GLU A 74 -13.84 -1.00 27.32
CA GLU A 74 -14.74 0.10 26.94
C GLU A 74 -14.02 1.23 26.17
N VAL A 75 -12.70 1.34 26.31
CA VAL A 75 -11.82 2.31 25.60
C VAL A 75 -11.71 2.06 24.10
N PHE A 76 -11.98 0.83 23.64
CA PHE A 76 -11.96 0.48 22.21
C PHE A 76 -13.33 0.60 21.54
N ARG A 77 -14.34 1.13 22.25
CA ARG A 77 -15.64 1.39 21.64
C ARG A 77 -15.51 2.53 20.64
N TRP A 78 -15.86 2.25 19.39
CA TRP A 78 -15.88 3.24 18.33
C TRP A 78 -16.95 4.29 18.61
N GLN A 79 -16.55 5.56 18.64
CA GLN A 79 -17.49 6.66 18.60
C GLN A 79 -17.85 6.89 17.12
N LYS A 80 -19.13 6.72 16.77
CA LYS A 80 -19.62 7.06 15.43
C LYS A 80 -19.47 8.56 15.26
N VAL A 81 -18.48 8.99 14.48
CA VAL A 81 -18.36 10.38 14.05
C VAL A 81 -19.50 10.61 13.05
N SER A 82 -20.60 11.19 13.51
CA SER A 82 -21.61 11.74 12.61
C SER A 82 -21.04 13.04 12.05
N SER A 83 -20.77 13.08 10.74
CA SER A 83 -20.62 14.35 10.04
C SER A 83 -21.93 15.11 10.19
N SER A 84 -21.92 16.19 10.97
CA SER A 84 -22.94 17.22 10.85
C SER A 84 -22.78 17.83 9.46
N ASP A 85 -23.80 17.64 8.63
CA ASP A 85 -23.97 18.36 7.37
C ASP A 85 -24.16 19.85 7.72
N ASP A 86 -23.16 20.68 7.39
CA ASP A 86 -23.25 22.13 7.28
C ASP A 86 -23.29 22.52 5.79
#